data_AF-A0A853H5T9-F1
#
_entry.id   AF-A0A853H5T9-F1
#
_cell.length_a   1.000
_cell.length_b   1.000
_cell.length_c   1.000
_cell.angle_alpha   90.00
_cell.angle_beta   90.00
_cell.angle_gamma   90.00
#
_symmetry.space_group_name_H-M   'P 1'
#
loop_
_entity.id
_entity.type
_entity.pdbx_description
1 polymer ?
#
loop_
_entity_poly.entity_id
_entity_poly.type
_entity_poly.pdbx_seq_one_letter_code
_entity_poly.pdbx_strand_id
1 'polypeptide(L)'
;MNLSFAVWTVIVLSLLTANLPFVVQRPFLVLPWTQAGEPQRPFWLQWVASLVFFGLLLGLAYAGFFMIGRAFFMASDLASVALFVGKLALVFGLTALLLAFPGWHNRSHDIHKSFLARLLEVLVFYGLVGTLGFAFEVNMGNAFSQTWEFYAVTLSLFLVLGYPGFVFRYLMRRPKRKSL
;
A
#
# COMPACT_ATOMS: atom_id res chain seq x y z
N MET A 1 -20.17 -4.20 12.04
CA MET A 1 -18.98 -5.06 11.85
C MET A 1 -18.39 -5.43 13.21
N ASN A 2 -17.76 -6.60 13.39
CA ASN A 2 -17.16 -6.94 14.70
C ASN A 2 -15.75 -6.32 14.81
N LEU A 3 -15.44 -5.68 15.95
CA LEU A 3 -14.15 -5.00 16.18
C LEU A 3 -12.97 -5.95 15.99
N SER A 4 -13.11 -7.18 16.49
CA SER A 4 -12.06 -8.19 16.36
C SER A 4 -11.74 -8.48 14.90
N PHE A 5 -12.76 -8.57 14.03
CA PHE A 5 -12.56 -8.82 12.61
C PHE A 5 -11.85 -7.66 11.90
N ALA A 6 -12.25 -6.42 12.20
CA ALA A 6 -11.63 -5.22 11.65
C ALA A 6 -10.14 -5.14 12.02
N VAL A 7 -9.83 -5.35 13.31
CA VAL A 7 -8.46 -5.32 13.85
C VAL A 7 -7.59 -6.40 13.20
N TRP A 8 -8.05 -7.66 13.16
CA TRP A 8 -7.29 -8.75 12.54
C TRP A 8 -7.07 -8.51 11.04
N THR A 9 -8.07 -7.98 10.33
CA THR A 9 -7.94 -7.64 8.91
C THR A 9 -6.84 -6.60 8.70
N VAL A 10 -6.84 -5.51 9.48
CA VAL A 10 -5.81 -4.46 9.39
C VAL A 10 -4.43 -4.99 9.77
N ILE A 11 -4.31 -5.82 10.80
CA ILE A 11 -3.02 -6.40 11.23
C ILE A 11 -2.44 -7.30 10.14
N VAL A 12 -3.23 -8.25 9.62
CA VAL A 12 -2.79 -9.17 8.56
C VAL A 12 -2.40 -8.38 7.30
N LEU A 13 -3.23 -7.41 6.91
CA LEU A 13 -2.96 -6.54 5.76
C LEU A 13 -1.68 -5.72 5.98
N SER A 14 -1.44 -5.21 7.19
CA SER A 14 -0.25 -4.46 7.54
C SER A 14 1.00 -5.33 7.43
N LEU A 15 0.96 -6.55 7.98
CA LEU A 15 2.07 -7.49 7.90
C LEU A 15 2.42 -7.82 6.44
N LEU A 16 1.41 -8.07 5.60
CA LEU A 16 1.64 -8.39 4.19
C LEU A 16 2.19 -7.18 3.41
N THR A 17 1.54 -6.03 3.53
CA THR A 17 1.89 -4.83 2.74
C THR A 17 3.19 -4.17 3.20
N ALA A 18 3.54 -4.23 4.49
CA ALA A 18 4.81 -3.72 4.99
C ALA A 18 6.02 -4.49 4.45
N ASN A 19 5.85 -5.79 4.15
CA ASN A 19 6.92 -6.64 3.63
C ASN A 19 7.01 -6.66 2.09
N LEU A 20 5.92 -6.30 1.41
CA LEU A 20 5.78 -6.36 -0.05
C LEU A 20 6.86 -5.54 -0.82
N PRO A 21 7.20 -4.29 -0.43
CA PRO A 21 8.25 -3.49 -1.06
C PRO A 21 9.64 -4.15 -1.02
N PHE A 22 9.90 -4.95 0.01
CA PHE A 22 11.18 -5.61 0.19
C PHE A 22 11.25 -6.92 -0.59
N VAL A 23 10.18 -7.72 -0.59
CA VAL A 23 10.14 -8.99 -1.33
C VAL A 23 10.15 -8.77 -2.84
N VAL A 24 9.42 -7.75 -3.33
CA VAL A 24 9.26 -7.50 -4.76
C VAL A 24 10.27 -6.47 -5.27
N GLN A 25 11.03 -6.86 -6.29
CA GLN A 25 12.02 -5.98 -6.93
C GLN A 25 11.41 -4.93 -7.87
N ARG A 26 10.17 -5.14 -8.31
CA ARG A 26 9.47 -4.26 -9.25
C ARG A 26 8.93 -3.01 -8.55
N PRO A 27 9.07 -1.81 -9.14
CA PRO A 27 8.54 -0.58 -8.56
C PRO A 27 7.02 -0.64 -8.45
N PHE A 28 6.50 -0.22 -7.29
CA PHE A 28 5.06 -0.07 -7.07
C PHE A 28 4.58 1.35 -7.34
N LEU A 29 5.49 2.33 -7.30
CA LEU A 29 5.18 3.75 -7.46
C LEU A 29 5.86 4.32 -8.70
N VAL A 30 5.15 5.19 -9.39
CA VAL A 30 5.74 6.09 -10.39
C VAL A 30 6.25 7.32 -9.66
N LEU A 31 7.56 7.38 -9.44
CA LEU A 31 8.19 8.52 -8.77
C LEU A 31 8.46 9.65 -9.78
N PRO A 32 8.51 10.93 -9.33
CA PRO A 32 8.78 12.05 -10.20
C PRO A 32 10.25 12.17 -10.66
N TRP A 33 11.14 11.33 -10.12
CA TRP A 33 12.55 11.20 -10.55
C TRP A 33 12.82 9.80 -11.10
N THR A 34 13.69 9.71 -12.13
CA THR A 34 14.10 8.45 -12.74
C THR A 34 14.90 7.58 -11.78
N GLN A 35 14.56 6.30 -11.70
CA GLN A 35 15.36 5.32 -10.97
C GLN A 35 16.47 4.73 -11.85
N ALA A 36 17.52 4.21 -11.21
CA ALA A 36 18.61 3.55 -11.93
C ALA A 36 18.09 2.31 -12.69
N GLY A 37 18.22 2.33 -14.02
CA GLY A 37 17.72 1.29 -14.93
C GLY A 37 16.40 1.63 -15.62
N GLU A 38 15.73 2.74 -15.28
CA GLU A 38 14.55 3.21 -16.02
C GLU A 38 14.96 3.97 -17.29
N PRO A 39 14.21 3.80 -18.41
CA PRO A 39 14.43 4.60 -19.61
C PRO A 39 14.21 6.09 -19.30
N GLN A 40 15.18 6.93 -19.67
CA GLN A 40 15.10 8.36 -19.41
C GLN A 40 13.96 8.98 -20.22
N ARG A 41 12.90 9.39 -19.50
CA ARG A 41 11.78 10.16 -20.07
C ARG A 41 12.03 11.65 -19.87
N PRO A 42 11.47 12.52 -20.72
CA PRO A 42 11.51 13.95 -20.47
C PRO A 42 10.87 14.26 -19.11
N PHE A 43 11.53 15.11 -18.33
CA PHE A 43 11.16 15.44 -16.95
C PHE A 43 9.66 15.77 -16.79
N TRP A 44 9.10 16.61 -17.65
CA TRP A 44 7.67 16.98 -17.61
C TRP A 44 6.73 15.79 -17.73
N LEU A 45 7.02 14.84 -18.61
CA LEU A 45 6.19 13.65 -18.80
C LEU A 45 6.23 12.74 -17.57
N GLN A 46 7.40 12.65 -16.92
CA GLN A 46 7.53 11.89 -15.67
C GLN A 46 6.75 12.54 -14.51
N TRP A 47 6.80 13.87 -14.40
CA TRP A 47 6.02 14.59 -13.39
C TRP A 47 4.51 14.46 -13.63
N VAL A 48 4.06 14.60 -14.88
CA VAL A 48 2.66 14.39 -15.25
C VAL A 48 2.23 12.95 -14.95
N ALA A 49 3.04 11.96 -15.33
CA ALA A 49 2.73 10.56 -15.03
C ALA A 49 2.67 10.28 -13.52
N SER A 50 3.61 10.83 -12.73
CA SER A 50 3.60 10.74 -11.28
C SER A 50 2.36 11.41 -10.69
N LEU A 51 2.02 12.63 -11.10
CA LEU A 51 0.83 13.34 -10.64
C LEU A 51 -0.46 12.58 -10.95
N VAL A 52 -0.60 12.07 -12.17
CA VAL A 52 -1.75 11.25 -12.57
C VAL A 52 -1.81 9.97 -11.74
N PHE A 53 -0.67 9.30 -11.53
CA PHE A 53 -0.60 8.08 -10.74
C PHE A 53 -1.00 8.30 -9.28
N PHE A 54 -0.41 9.30 -8.61
CA PHE A 54 -0.77 9.64 -7.23
C PHE A 54 -2.20 10.15 -7.11
N GLY A 55 -2.68 10.92 -8.10
CA GLY A 55 -4.08 11.37 -8.17
C GLY A 55 -5.06 10.19 -8.29
N LEU A 56 -4.77 9.21 -9.15
CA LEU A 56 -5.56 7.98 -9.27
C LEU A 56 -5.49 7.13 -8.00
N LEU A 57 -4.31 7.03 -7.38
CA LEU A 57 -4.13 6.28 -6.14
C LEU A 57 -4.93 6.89 -4.99
N LEU A 58 -4.86 8.21 -4.82
CA LEU A 58 -5.66 8.94 -3.84
C LEU A 58 -7.15 8.87 -4.15
N GLY A 59 -7.53 8.97 -5.43
CA GLY A 59 -8.91 8.80 -5.87
C GLY A 59 -9.47 7.42 -5.54
N LEU A 60 -8.71 6.35 -5.78
CA LEU A 60 -9.08 4.98 -5.38
C LEU A 60 -9.13 4.81 -3.87
N ALA A 61 -8.16 5.37 -3.13
CA ALA A 61 -8.16 5.30 -1.67
C ALA A 61 -9.37 6.03 -1.07
N TYR A 62 -9.71 7.21 -1.61
CA TYR A 62 -10.89 7.99 -1.20
C TYR A 62 -12.20 7.29 -1.57
N ALA A 63 -12.30 6.76 -2.79
CA ALA A 63 -13.45 5.97 -3.22
C ALA A 63 -13.64 4.73 -2.35
N GLY A 64 -12.54 4.03 -2.02
CA GLY A 64 -12.54 2.90 -1.10
C GLY A 64 -13.00 3.29 0.30
N PHE A 65 -12.45 4.38 0.85
CA PHE A 65 -12.87 4.92 2.14
C PHE A 65 -14.36 5.26 2.16
N PHE A 66 -14.87 5.92 1.12
CA PHE A 66 -16.29 6.25 1.02
C PHE A 66 -17.18 5.01 0.86
N MET A 67 -16.79 4.07 0.00
CA MET A 67 -17.54 2.84 -0.27
C MET A 67 -17.60 1.91 0.94
N ILE A 68 -16.51 1.80 1.69
CA ILE A 68 -16.40 0.93 2.87
C ILE A 68 -16.98 1.63 4.11
N GLY A 69 -16.63 2.91 4.32
CA GLY A 69 -17.09 3.68 5.48
C GLY A 69 -18.60 3.88 5.51
N ARG A 70 -19.23 4.11 4.35
CA ARG A 70 -20.70 4.25 4.25
C ARG A 70 -21.44 2.95 3.95
N ALA A 71 -20.75 1.80 3.89
CA ALA A 71 -21.42 0.53 3.67
C ALA A 71 -22.29 0.16 4.86
N PHE A 72 -23.60 0.08 4.68
CA PHE A 72 -24.49 -0.45 5.70
C PHE A 72 -24.24 -1.95 5.86
N PHE A 73 -23.61 -2.36 6.98
CA PHE A 73 -23.26 -3.75 7.25
C PHE A 73 -24.25 -4.35 8.26
N MET A 74 -25.03 -5.35 7.83
CA MET A 74 -25.93 -6.10 8.69
C MET A 74 -25.45 -7.54 8.82
N ALA A 75 -24.80 -7.86 9.94
CA ALA A 75 -24.17 -9.17 10.16
C ALA A 75 -25.12 -10.37 10.02
N SER A 76 -26.42 -10.14 10.17
CA SER A 76 -27.48 -11.14 10.05
C SER A 76 -27.88 -11.47 8.61
N ASP A 77 -27.46 -10.69 7.62
CA ASP A 77 -27.81 -10.89 6.21
C ASP A 77 -26.57 -11.22 5.36
N LEU A 78 -26.55 -12.45 4.82
CA LEU A 78 -25.47 -12.97 3.98
C LEU A 78 -25.21 -12.09 2.76
N ALA A 79 -26.26 -11.52 2.16
CA ALA A 79 -26.12 -10.67 0.98
C ALA A 79 -25.34 -9.39 1.29
N SER A 80 -25.61 -8.77 2.44
CA SER A 80 -24.90 -7.56 2.88
C SER A 80 -23.42 -7.83 3.19
N VAL A 81 -23.11 -8.99 3.80
CA VAL A 81 -21.72 -9.42 4.06
C VAL A 81 -20.99 -9.70 2.75
N ALA A 82 -21.61 -10.43 1.82
CA ALA A 82 -21.03 -10.74 0.52
C ALA A 82 -20.74 -9.46 -0.30
N LEU A 83 -21.66 -8.50 -0.32
CA LEU A 83 -21.46 -7.21 -0.98
C LEU A 83 -20.35 -6.38 -0.31
N PHE A 84 -20.25 -6.41 1.02
CA PHE A 84 -19.18 -5.72 1.75
C PHE A 84 -17.80 -6.31 1.43
N VAL A 85 -17.67 -7.63 1.51
CA VAL A 85 -16.43 -8.35 1.16
C VAL A 85 -16.11 -8.16 -0.31
N GLY A 86 -17.11 -8.18 -1.19
CA GLY A 86 -16.95 -7.90 -2.62
C GLY A 86 -16.42 -6.49 -2.89
N LYS A 87 -16.95 -5.47 -2.21
CA LYS A 87 -16.44 -4.09 -2.31
C LYS A 87 -15.00 -3.98 -1.80
N LEU A 88 -14.69 -4.60 -0.66
CA LEU A 88 -13.34 -4.61 -0.09
C LEU A 88 -12.35 -5.28 -1.06
N ALA A 89 -12.71 -6.45 -1.60
CA ALA A 89 -11.90 -7.17 -2.57
C ALA A 89 -11.72 -6.38 -3.88
N LEU A 90 -12.77 -5.69 -4.34
CA LEU A 90 -12.71 -4.83 -5.53
C LEU A 90 -11.77 -3.66 -5.32
N VAL A 91 -11.90 -2.91 -4.21
CA VAL A 91 -11.01 -1.78 -3.89
C VAL A 91 -9.58 -2.26 -3.77
N PHE A 92 -9.35 -3.33 -3.01
CA PHE A 92 -8.00 -3.90 -2.85
C PHE A 92 -7.43 -4.38 -4.17
N GLY A 93 -8.22 -5.06 -4.99
CA GLY A 93 -7.84 -5.53 -6.32
C GLY A 93 -7.50 -4.39 -7.28
N LEU A 94 -8.32 -3.33 -7.33
CA LEU A 94 -8.05 -2.15 -8.16
C LEU A 94 -6.80 -1.39 -7.69
N THR A 95 -6.63 -1.19 -6.38
CA THR A 95 -5.43 -0.55 -5.83
C THR A 95 -4.19 -1.41 -6.11
N ALA A 96 -4.26 -2.73 -5.91
CA ALA A 96 -3.16 -3.65 -6.21
C ALA A 96 -2.83 -3.66 -7.71
N LEU A 97 -3.83 -3.60 -8.60
CA LEU A 97 -3.65 -3.51 -10.04
C LEU A 97 -2.96 -2.18 -10.41
N LEU A 98 -3.42 -1.06 -9.86
CA LEU A 98 -2.79 0.25 -10.07
C LEU A 98 -1.32 0.23 -9.60
N LEU A 99 -1.03 -0.32 -8.42
CA LEU A 99 0.33 -0.44 -7.89
C LEU A 99 1.18 -1.46 -8.68
N ALA A 100 0.58 -2.48 -9.27
CA ALA A 100 1.29 -3.46 -10.11
C ALA A 100 1.57 -2.94 -11.53
N PHE A 101 0.82 -1.93 -11.99
CA PHE A 101 0.93 -1.38 -13.32
C PHE A 101 2.35 -0.88 -13.66
N PRO A 102 3.04 -0.08 -12.82
CA PRO A 102 4.42 0.36 -13.08
C PRO A 102 5.40 -0.81 -13.20
N GLY A 103 5.20 -1.83 -12.37
CA GLY A 103 6.03 -3.05 -12.36
C GLY A 103 5.83 -3.94 -13.58
N TRP A 104 4.64 -3.92 -14.21
CA TRP A 104 4.42 -4.59 -15.49
C TRP A 104 4.99 -3.76 -16.64
N HIS A 105 4.75 -2.45 -16.65
CA HIS A 105 5.18 -1.56 -17.74
C HIS A 105 6.70 -1.62 -17.97
N ASN A 106 7.49 -1.71 -16.89
CA ASN A 106 8.95 -1.76 -16.97
C ASN A 106 9.54 -3.19 -16.84
N ARG A 107 8.78 -4.24 -17.20
CA ARG A 107 9.20 -5.65 -17.00
C ARG A 107 10.51 -6.05 -17.68
N SER A 108 10.94 -5.31 -18.70
CA SER A 108 12.16 -5.59 -19.47
C SER A 108 13.44 -4.97 -18.87
N HIS A 109 13.34 -4.14 -17.82
CA HIS A 109 14.47 -3.40 -17.26
C HIS A 109 14.76 -3.80 -15.81
N ASP A 110 16.04 -4.00 -15.49
CA ASP A 110 16.50 -4.30 -14.12
C ASP A 110 16.58 -3.00 -13.29
N ILE A 111 15.41 -2.56 -12.79
CA ILE A 111 15.31 -1.34 -11.98
C ILE A 111 15.91 -1.58 -10.59
N HIS A 112 16.96 -0.82 -10.28
CA HIS A 112 17.60 -0.84 -8.97
C HIS A 112 16.94 0.20 -8.06
N LYS A 113 15.96 -0.25 -7.28
CA LYS A 113 15.28 0.60 -6.27
C LYS A 113 16.27 1.15 -5.25
N SER A 114 16.33 2.47 -5.13
CA SER A 114 17.05 3.15 -4.04
C SER A 114 16.40 2.85 -2.68
N PHE A 115 17.14 3.10 -1.60
CA PHE A 115 16.60 2.98 -0.24
C PHE A 115 15.40 3.93 -0.04
N LEU A 116 15.52 5.18 -0.51
CA LEU A 116 14.46 6.18 -0.41
C LEU A 116 13.20 5.78 -1.19
N ALA A 117 13.36 5.18 -2.37
CA ALA A 117 12.21 4.68 -3.14
C ALA A 117 11.42 3.61 -2.35
N ARG A 118 12.12 2.70 -1.65
CA ARG A 118 11.47 1.68 -0.81
C ARG A 118 10.81 2.31 0.42
N LEU A 119 11.45 3.30 1.03
CA LEU A 119 10.87 4.02 2.16
C LEU A 119 9.57 4.70 1.75
N LEU A 120 9.53 5.36 0.60
CA LEU A 120 8.32 5.96 0.06
C LEU A 120 7.25 4.92 -0.29
N GLU A 121 7.62 3.76 -0.85
CA GLU A 121 6.69 2.65 -1.07
C GLU A 121 6.04 2.20 0.25
N VAL A 122 6.83 2.01 1.31
CA VAL A 122 6.35 1.63 2.64
C VAL A 122 5.43 2.71 3.21
N LEU A 123 5.77 3.99 3.08
CA LEU A 123 4.93 5.10 3.55
C LEU A 123 3.59 5.18 2.80
N VAL A 124 3.58 4.92 1.50
CA VAL A 124 2.34 4.86 0.72
C VAL A 124 1.48 3.67 1.15
N PHE A 125 2.08 2.48 1.36
CA PHE A 125 1.34 1.34 1.90
C PHE A 125 0.77 1.63 3.29
N TYR A 126 1.53 2.28 4.17
CA TYR A 126 1.03 2.73 5.47
C TYR A 126 -0.20 3.63 5.31
N GLY A 127 -0.15 4.61 4.40
CA GLY A 127 -1.28 5.47 4.10
C GLY A 127 -2.52 4.70 3.61
N LEU A 128 -2.33 3.74 2.70
CA LEU A 128 -3.42 2.91 2.16
C LEU A 128 -4.05 1.98 3.22
N VAL A 129 -3.23 1.42 4.11
CA VAL A 129 -3.73 0.60 5.22
C VAL A 129 -4.43 1.50 6.26
N GLY A 130 -3.89 2.68 6.53
CA GLY A 130 -4.48 3.67 7.41
C GLY A 130 -5.86 4.13 6.92
N THR A 131 -6.02 4.45 5.63
CA THR A 131 -7.33 4.82 5.07
C THR A 131 -8.36 3.70 5.19
N LEU A 132 -7.95 2.44 5.05
CA LEU A 132 -8.82 1.29 5.33
C LEU A 132 -9.20 1.19 6.81
N GLY A 133 -8.25 1.39 7.72
CA GLY A 133 -8.50 1.44 9.16
C GLY A 133 -9.53 2.51 9.53
N PHE A 134 -9.37 3.73 9.00
CA PHE A 134 -10.34 4.81 9.17
C PHE A 134 -11.70 4.49 8.56
N ALA A 135 -11.73 3.83 7.40
CA ALA A 135 -13.00 3.42 6.79
C ALA A 135 -13.77 2.45 7.69
N PHE A 136 -13.07 1.52 8.34
CA PHE A 136 -13.67 0.62 9.32
C PHE A 136 -14.13 1.36 10.56
N GLU A 137 -13.36 2.32 11.07
CA GLU A 137 -13.74 3.12 12.24
C GLU A 137 -15.03 3.93 12.02
N VAL A 138 -15.16 4.57 10.85
CA VAL A 138 -16.39 5.27 10.45
C VAL A 138 -17.58 4.31 10.39
N ASN A 139 -17.37 3.08 9.92
CA ASN A 139 -18.42 2.07 9.88
C ASN A 139 -18.91 1.63 11.28
N MET A 140 -18.03 1.72 12.28
CA MET A 140 -18.32 1.33 13.66
C MET A 140 -18.98 2.44 14.48
N GLY A 141 -19.14 3.64 13.92
CA GLY A 141 -19.94 4.74 14.51
C GLY A 141 -19.31 5.42 15.72
N ASN A 142 -18.06 5.11 16.06
CA ASN A 142 -17.38 5.67 17.22
C ASN A 142 -15.95 6.12 16.86
N ALA A 143 -15.86 7.19 16.07
CA ALA A 143 -14.58 7.80 15.73
C ALA A 143 -14.06 8.60 16.92
N PHE A 144 -13.02 8.10 17.58
CA PHE A 144 -12.34 8.85 18.62
C PHE A 144 -11.39 9.86 17.97
N SER A 145 -11.26 11.04 18.57
CA SER A 145 -10.27 12.02 18.14
C SER A 145 -8.86 11.49 18.38
N GLN A 146 -8.17 11.07 17.32
CA GLN A 146 -6.80 10.57 17.38
C GLN A 146 -5.81 11.74 17.37
N THR A 147 -4.83 11.71 18.26
CA THR A 147 -3.77 12.71 18.34
C THR A 147 -2.58 12.35 17.44
N TRP A 148 -1.59 13.24 17.34
CA TRP A 148 -0.41 13.00 16.48
C TRP A 148 0.41 11.78 16.95
N GLU A 149 0.40 11.50 18.26
CA GLU A 149 1.10 10.36 18.87
C GLU A 149 0.56 9.04 18.33
N PHE A 150 -0.75 8.94 18.09
CA PHE A 150 -1.36 7.75 17.52
C PHE A 150 -0.73 7.41 16.17
N TYR A 151 -0.61 8.41 15.29
CA TYR A 151 0.01 8.23 13.96
C TYR A 151 1.50 7.89 14.05
N ALA A 152 2.22 8.44 15.02
CA ALA A 152 3.63 8.13 15.23
C ALA A 152 3.82 6.67 15.68
N VAL A 153 2.97 6.20 16.61
CA VAL A 153 3.01 4.82 17.13
C VAL A 153 2.60 3.82 16.05
N THR A 154 1.51 4.07 15.33
CA THR A 154 1.04 3.16 14.27
C THR A 154 2.03 3.09 13.11
N LEU A 155 2.64 4.21 12.72
CA LEU A 155 3.73 4.21 11.74
C LEU A 155 4.93 3.40 12.23
N SER A 156 5.34 3.58 13.48
CA SER A 156 6.46 2.83 14.07
C SER A 156 6.18 1.33 14.10
N LEU A 157 4.97 0.93 14.51
CA LEU A 157 4.54 -0.47 14.47
C LEU A 157 4.53 -1.03 13.05
N PHE A 158 4.04 -0.25 12.08
CA PHE A 158 4.04 -0.67 10.66
C PHE A 158 5.46 -0.90 10.14
N LEU A 159 6.41 -0.02 10.48
CA LEU A 159 7.81 -0.18 10.13
C LEU A 159 8.43 -1.43 10.76
N VAL A 160 8.12 -1.71 12.03
CA VAL A 160 8.57 -2.94 12.72
C VAL A 160 8.02 -4.19 12.03
N LEU A 161 6.76 -4.18 11.58
CA LEU A 161 6.19 -5.30 10.82
C LEU A 161 6.87 -5.51 9.46
N GLY A 162 7.45 -4.47 8.86
CA GLY A 162 8.24 -4.55 7.62
C GLY A 162 9.71 -4.96 7.81
N TYR A 163 10.20 -4.98 9.05
CA TYR A 163 11.57 -5.38 9.39
C TYR A 163 11.99 -6.76 8.86
N PRO A 164 11.20 -7.85 8.94
CA PRO A 164 11.63 -9.16 8.44
C PRO A 164 11.95 -9.14 6.95
N GLY A 165 11.14 -8.46 6.13
CA GLY A 165 11.42 -8.28 4.70
C GLY A 165 12.68 -7.45 4.45
N PHE A 166 12.92 -6.41 5.25
CA PHE A 166 14.14 -5.61 5.20
C PHE A 166 15.38 -6.48 5.48
N VAL A 167 15.39 -7.23 6.58
CA VAL A 167 16.50 -8.11 6.98
C VAL A 167 16.81 -9.14 5.91
N PHE A 168 15.77 -9.83 5.42
CA PHE A 168 15.93 -10.88 4.41
C PHE A 168 16.59 -10.33 3.13
N ARG A 169 16.24 -9.11 2.72
CA ARG A 169 16.81 -8.50 1.52
C ARG A 169 18.20 -7.92 1.72
N TYR A 170 18.43 -7.20 2.80
CA TYR A 170 19.67 -6.44 2.98
C TYR A 170 20.77 -7.25 3.67
N LEU A 171 20.42 -8.15 4.60
CA LEU A 171 21.40 -8.92 5.36
C LEU A 171 21.62 -10.32 4.79
N MET A 172 20.57 -11.00 4.30
CA MET A 172 20.71 -12.39 3.83
C MET A 172 21.04 -12.51 2.34
N ARG A 173 20.49 -11.65 1.48
CA ARG A 173 20.81 -11.66 0.04
C ARG A 173 22.12 -10.91 -0.22
N ARG A 174 23.24 -11.58 0.01
CA ARG A 174 24.55 -11.11 -0.47
C ARG A 174 24.52 -11.00 -2.00
N PRO A 175 25.01 -9.91 -2.60
CA PRO A 175 25.23 -9.89 -4.04
C PRO A 175 26.20 -11.01 -4.38
N LYS A 176 25.84 -11.89 -5.33
CA LYS A 176 26.80 -12.82 -5.92
C LYS A 176 27.93 -11.96 -6.49
N ARG A 177 29.08 -11.96 -5.80
CA ARG A 177 30.33 -11.38 -6.31
C ARG A 177 30.57 -12.04 -7.66
N LYS A 178 30.39 -11.30 -8.76
CA LYS A 178 30.82 -11.76 -10.09
C LYS A 178 32.34 -11.93 -9.96
N SER A 179 32.80 -13.17 -9.84
CA SER A 179 34.21 -13.48 -9.98
C SER A 179 34.61 -13.13 -11.41
N LEU A 180 35.70 -12.37 -11.51
CA LEU A 180 36.35 -11.88 -12.72
C LEU A 180 36.50 -12.95 -13.79
#